data_AF-U6MTC2-F1
#
_entry.id   AF-U6MTC2-F1
#
_cell.length_a   1.000
_cell.length_b   1.000
_cell.length_c   1.000
_cell.angle_alpha   90.00
_cell.angle_beta   90.00
_cell.angle_gamma   90.00
#
_symmetry.space_group_name_H-M   'P 1'
#
loop_
_entity.id
_entity.type
_entity.pdbx_description
1 polymer ?
#
loop_
_entity_poly.entity_id
_entity_poly.type
_entity_poly.pdbx_seq_one_letter_code
_entity_poly.pdbx_strand_id
1 'polypeptide(L)' 'MGPSKGRGPLIAKFAPAGFKKGFGAIGLGRHTKKGFFLINSMLVPKLHMPDLNGFELKPYVCPQTYKIASQKYWAADEEE' A
#
# COMPACT_ATOMS: atom_id res chain seq x y z
N MET A 1 -24.20 -23.30 19.84
CA MET A 1 -22.75 -23.10 19.64
C MET A 1 -22.45 -23.34 18.17
N GLY A 2 -22.15 -22.30 17.38
CA GLY A 2 -21.93 -22.43 15.93
C GLY A 2 -20.65 -23.19 15.57
N PRO A 3 -20.50 -23.65 14.31
CA PRO A 3 -19.47 -24.60 13.89
C PRO A 3 -18.02 -24.10 14.05
N SER A 4 -17.79 -22.81 14.31
CA SER A 4 -16.47 -22.30 14.72
C SER A 4 -16.34 -22.30 16.25
N LYS A 5 -15.96 -23.43 16.85
CA LYS A 5 -15.61 -23.52 18.28
C LYS A 5 -14.32 -22.74 18.60
N GLY A 6 -14.36 -21.40 18.59
CA GLY A 6 -13.25 -20.53 19.03
C GLY A 6 -11.97 -20.56 18.18
N ARG A 7 -11.91 -21.32 17.09
CA ARG A 7 -10.71 -21.51 16.25
C ARG A 7 -10.46 -20.40 15.21
N GLY A 8 -11.18 -19.29 15.30
CA GLY A 8 -11.10 -18.20 14.32
C GLY A 8 -11.56 -18.61 12.91
N PRO A 9 -11.40 -17.71 11.92
CA PRO A 9 -11.77 -17.98 10.53
C PRO A 9 -10.86 -19.04 9.89
N LEU A 10 -11.40 -19.83 8.95
CA LEU A 10 -10.63 -20.85 8.24
C LEU A 10 -9.56 -20.18 7.35
N ILE A 11 -8.30 -20.40 7.71
CA ILE A 11 -7.12 -20.02 6.93
C ILE A 11 -6.45 -21.27 6.35
N ALA A 12 -5.69 -21.10 5.26
CA ALA A 12 -5.04 -22.23 4.58
C ALA A 12 -4.10 -23.07 5.48
N LYS A 13 -3.61 -22.50 6.59
CA LYS A 13 -2.76 -23.21 7.56
C LYS A 13 -3.52 -24.25 8.40
N PHE A 14 -4.82 -24.03 8.64
CA PHE A 14 -5.65 -24.90 9.49
C PHE A 14 -6.64 -25.75 8.68
N ALA A 15 -6.53 -25.72 7.36
CA ALA A 15 -7.43 -26.39 6.46
C ALA A 15 -6.85 -27.74 5.99
N PRO A 16 -7.70 -28.70 5.59
CA PRO A 16 -7.23 -29.99 5.07
C PRO A 16 -6.41 -29.83 3.77
N ALA A 17 -5.62 -30.85 3.46
CA ALA A 17 -4.87 -30.90 2.20
C ALA A 17 -5.80 -30.71 0.99
N GLY A 18 -5.46 -29.77 0.12
CA GLY A 18 -6.27 -29.38 -1.04
C GLY A 18 -7.00 -28.05 -0.89
N PHE A 19 -7.20 -27.54 0.33
CA PHE A 19 -7.75 -26.20 0.54
C PHE A 19 -6.66 -25.14 0.33
N LYS A 20 -6.69 -24.47 -0.83
CA LYS A 20 -5.77 -23.37 -1.17
C LYS A 20 -6.50 -22.02 -1.09
N LYS A 21 -6.13 -21.20 -0.11
CA LYS A 21 -6.61 -19.82 0.04
C LYS A 21 -5.42 -18.89 0.31
N GLY A 22 -5.30 -17.84 -0.48
CA GLY A 22 -4.29 -16.78 -0.28
C GLY A 22 -4.74 -15.71 0.71
N PHE A 23 -3.84 -14.77 1.02
CA PHE A 23 -4.07 -13.65 1.95
C PHE A 23 -4.07 -12.30 1.22
N GLY A 24 -5.02 -12.09 0.31
CA GLY A 24 -5.22 -10.77 -0.33
C GLY A 24 -4.09 -10.29 -1.24
N ALA A 25 -3.18 -11.18 -1.65
CA ALA A 25 -2.12 -10.84 -2.59
C ALA A 25 -2.71 -10.42 -3.95
N ILE A 26 -2.16 -9.35 -4.53
CA ILE A 26 -2.57 -8.81 -5.82
C ILE A 26 -2.16 -9.78 -6.94
N GLY A 27 -3.04 -10.02 -7.91
CA GLY A 27 -2.76 -10.86 -9.07
C GLY A 27 -1.82 -10.18 -10.05
N LEU A 28 -0.53 -10.55 -10.04
CA LEU A 28 0.52 -9.96 -10.89
C LEU A 28 0.57 -10.52 -12.32
N GLY A 29 -0.33 -11.43 -12.67
CA GLY A 29 -0.24 -12.19 -13.91
C GLY A 29 -1.17 -13.38 -13.94
N ARG A 30 -0.81 -14.39 -14.73
CA ARG A 30 -1.65 -15.58 -14.94
C ARG A 30 -0.86 -16.88 -14.95
N HIS A 31 -1.51 -17.96 -14.55
CA HIS A 31 -0.99 -19.31 -14.75
C HIS A 31 -1.11 -19.75 -16.21
N THR A 32 -0.13 -20.52 -16.67
CA THR A 32 -0.09 -21.16 -17.97
C THR A 32 -0.66 -22.57 -17.90
N LYS A 33 -0.99 -23.16 -19.06
CA LYS A 33 -1.49 -24.54 -19.17
C LYS A 33 -0.54 -25.58 -18.56
N LYS A 34 0.76 -25.30 -18.52
CA LYS A 34 1.79 -26.19 -17.94
C LYS A 34 2.12 -25.88 -16.46
N GLY A 35 1.32 -25.04 -15.79
CA GLY A 35 1.51 -24.71 -14.38
C GLY A 35 2.52 -23.61 -14.07
N PHE A 36 3.30 -23.13 -15.07
CA PHE A 36 4.15 -21.94 -14.90
C PHE A 36 3.31 -20.68 -14.69
N PHE A 37 3.87 -19.66 -14.05
CA PHE A 37 3.23 -18.36 -13.87
C PHE A 37 3.92 -17.28 -14.71
N LEU A 38 3.16 -16.56 -15.53
CA LEU A 38 3.66 -15.45 -16.34
C LEU A 38 3.31 -14.13 -15.66
N ILE A 39 4.34 -13.37 -15.28
CA ILE A 39 4.20 -12.06 -14.66
C ILE A 39 3.99 -11.00 -15.75
N ASN A 40 3.00 -10.13 -15.58
CA ASN A 40 2.81 -8.95 -16.42
C ASN A 40 3.42 -7.73 -15.71
N SER A 41 4.46 -7.14 -16.30
CA SER A 41 5.16 -5.98 -15.74
C SER A 41 4.29 -4.75 -15.58
N MET A 42 3.17 -4.67 -16.30
CA MET A 42 2.17 -3.58 -16.16
C MET A 42 1.37 -3.68 -14.86
N LEU A 43 1.16 -4.89 -14.35
CA LEU A 43 0.38 -5.14 -13.12
C LEU A 43 1.24 -4.99 -11.85
N VAL A 44 2.56 -4.91 -12.02
CA VAL A 44 3.49 -4.69 -10.91
C VAL A 44 3.47 -3.18 -10.56
N PRO A 45 3.09 -2.81 -9.33
CA PRO A 45 3.09 -1.41 -8.92
C PRO A 45 4.50 -0.81 -9.02
N LYS A 46 4.63 0.29 -9.76
CA LYS A 46 5.87 1.06 -9.85
C LYS A 46 5.82 2.18 -8.82
N LEU A 47 6.64 2.08 -7.79
CA LEU A 47 6.76 3.13 -6.79
C LEU A 47 7.79 4.16 -7.27
N HIS A 48 7.32 5.39 -7.52
CA HIS A 48 8.18 6.50 -7.88
C HIS A 48 8.81 7.08 -6.62
N MET A 49 10.00 6.57 -6.27
CA MET A 49 10.78 7.06 -5.14
C MET A 49 11.74 8.15 -5.62
N PRO A 50 11.63 9.39 -5.11
CA PRO A 50 12.62 10.43 -5.40
C PRO A 50 13.93 10.16 -4.64
N ASP A 51 15.02 10.78 -5.10
CA ASP A 51 16.24 10.86 -4.30
C ASP A 51 16.03 11.90 -3.18
N LEU A 52 16.43 11.52 -1.96
CA LEU A 52 16.27 12.32 -0.76
C LEU A 52 17.61 12.74 -0.14
N ASN A 53 18.73 12.48 -0.83
CA ASN A 53 20.04 12.91 -0.37
C ASN A 53 20.10 14.45 -0.25
N GLY A 54 20.42 14.94 0.95
CA GLY A 54 20.46 16.37 1.24
C GLY A 54 19.11 17.03 1.51
N PHE A 55 18.03 16.25 1.67
CA PHE A 55 16.70 16.79 1.99
C PHE A 55 16.63 17.30 3.44
N GLU A 56 16.36 18.60 3.61
CA GLU A 56 16.42 19.29 4.91
C GLU A 56 15.23 19.00 5.82
N LEU A 57 14.06 18.70 5.23
CA LEU A 57 12.83 18.48 5.97
C LEU A 57 12.85 17.14 6.70
N LYS A 58 12.37 17.14 7.94
CA LYS A 58 12.26 15.96 8.80
C LYS A 58 10.81 15.54 8.96
N PRO A 59 10.53 14.28 9.36
CA PRO A 59 9.16 13.81 9.61
C PRO A 59 8.43 14.54 10.75
N TYR A 60 9.17 15.27 11.58
CA TYR A 60 8.65 16.01 12.72
C TYR A 60 9.11 17.47 12.67
N VAL A 61 8.26 18.34 13.23
CA VAL A 61 8.49 19.79 13.32
C VAL A 61 8.86 20.15 14.77
N CYS A 62 9.59 21.26 14.93
CA CYS A 62 9.90 21.78 16.26
C CYS A 62 8.62 22.22 17.01
N PRO A 63 8.43 21.85 18.29
CA PRO A 63 7.27 22.29 19.08
C PRO A 63 7.17 23.81 19.29
N GLN A 64 8.29 24.52 19.16
CA GLN A 64 8.40 25.96 19.41
C GLN A 64 8.08 26.81 18.17
N THR A 65 7.71 26.17 17.05
CA THR A 65 7.43 26.88 15.80
C THR A 65 6.20 27.78 15.97
N TYR A 66 6.29 29.04 15.53
CA TYR A 66 5.20 30.00 15.67
C TYR A 66 4.00 29.63 14.78
N LYS A 67 2.79 29.93 15.25
CA LYS A 67 1.56 29.67 14.49
C LYS A 67 1.33 30.77 13.46
N ILE A 68 1.25 30.39 12.19
CA ILE A 68 0.90 31.32 11.10
C ILE A 68 -0.63 31.47 11.07
N ALA A 69 -1.13 32.69 11.24
CA ALA A 69 -2.57 32.98 11.40
C ALA A 69 -3.38 32.91 10.09
N SER A 70 -2.74 33.08 8.94
CA SER A 70 -3.37 33.07 7.61
C SER A 70 -2.31 32.78 6.57
N GLN A 71 -2.53 31.76 5.73
CA GLN A 71 -1.85 31.63 4.45
C GLN A 71 -2.93 31.60 3.36
N LYS A 72 -2.88 32.56 2.43
CA LYS A 72 -3.60 32.47 1.15
C LYS A 72 -2.78 31.54 0.26
N TYR A 73 -3.37 30.41 -0.13
CA TYR A 73 -2.68 29.38 -0.93
C TYR A 73 -2.83 29.58 -2.44
N TRP A 74 -3.59 30.58 -2.87
CA TRP A 74 -3.73 30.99 -4.25
C TRP A 74 -3.24 32.43 -4.38
N ALA A 75 -2.27 32.65 -5.27
CA ALA A 75 -2.03 33.98 -5.80
C ALA A 75 -3.29 34.34 -6.61
N ALA A 76 -3.97 35.41 -6.22
CA ALA A 76 -4.68 36.15 -7.24
C ALA A 76 -3.57 36.70 -8.13
N ASP A 77 -3.55 36.33 -9.41
CA ASP A 77 -2.73 37.02 -10.39
C ASP A 77 -3.26 38.47 -10.43
N GLU A 78 -2.66 39.34 -9.61
CA GLU A 78 -2.80 40.79 -9.76
C GLU A 78 -1.89 41.19 -10.92
N GLU A 79 -2.43 41.08 -12.14
CA GLU A 79 -1.90 41.75 -13.33
C GLU A 79 -2.09 43.27 -13.12
N GLU A 80 -1.00 44.00 -12.92
CA GLU A 80 -0.89 45.45 -13.19
C GLU A 80 -0.10 45.70 -14.47
#